data_AF-A0A7Y2BRY5-F1
#
_entry.id   AF-A0A7Y2BRY5-F1
#
_cell.length_a   1.000
_cell.length_b   1.000
_cell.length_c   1.000
_cell.angle_alpha   90.00
_cell.angle_beta   90.00
_cell.angle_gamma   90.00
#
_symmetry.space_group_name_H-M   'P 1'
#
loop_
_entity.id
_entity.type
_entity.pdbx_description
1 polymer ?
#
loop_
_entity_poly.entity_id
_entity_poly.type
_entity_poly.pdbx_seq_one_letter_code
_entity_poly.pdbx_strand_id
1 'polypeptide(L)'
;MLNDDRRNRAIEQCINDLPLAGKTVVEIGTGTGLIALMFARAGAKRIVTCEMNHNLADVARHIIESTEYNDRITIIERNSSDAIAEGLLPTAPDYIFTETVDCGVVGESFFEIAADIQKIAGPRTIVLPGQVRQIGMVVESQQLLDLNSVDDVCGFDLSVLNAFSTPTYFPVHEQLYDYKALTEPALLRQYKYLSNPPAPTVTPAIVNDGLASGIMSWMEIDFGGHLFSNEPGITSHWHKAFHPFDKPIEMSAGQSLQITMDDDGKPICDLVDGAAHYKRVRI
;
A
#
# COMPACT_ATOMS: atom_id res chain seq x y z
N MET A 1 -6.08 -0.06 -12.38
CA MET A 1 -4.74 -0.64 -12.58
C MET A 1 -4.30 -0.64 -14.04
N LEU A 2 -4.95 -1.38 -14.96
CA LEU A 2 -4.44 -1.53 -16.34
C LEU A 2 -4.35 -0.23 -17.16
N ASN A 3 -5.22 0.75 -16.90
CA ASN A 3 -5.17 2.08 -17.53
C ASN A 3 -4.29 3.08 -16.76
N ASP A 4 -3.51 2.64 -15.77
CA ASP A 4 -2.58 3.49 -15.04
C ASP A 4 -1.22 3.50 -15.75
N ASP A 5 -1.11 4.33 -16.79
CA ASP A 5 0.09 4.41 -17.63
C ASP A 5 1.36 4.82 -16.88
N ARG A 6 1.24 5.54 -15.76
CA ARG A 6 2.39 5.92 -14.94
C ARG A 6 2.93 4.70 -14.19
N ARG A 7 2.05 3.94 -13.55
CA ARG A 7 2.40 2.66 -12.90
C ARG A 7 2.98 1.68 -13.91
N ASN A 8 2.31 1.49 -15.05
CA ASN A 8 2.73 0.54 -16.08
C ASN A 8 4.12 0.88 -16.63
N ARG A 9 4.40 2.16 -16.92
CA ARG A 9 5.71 2.59 -17.43
C ARG A 9 6.82 2.41 -16.40
N ALA A 10 6.59 2.75 -15.13
CA ALA A 10 7.60 2.60 -14.09
C ALA A 10 8.02 1.12 -13.93
N ILE A 11 7.04 0.21 -13.94
CA ILE A 11 7.31 -1.24 -13.85
C ILE A 11 7.97 -1.76 -15.13
N GLU A 12 7.51 -1.36 -16.31
CA GLU A 12 8.11 -1.78 -17.58
C GLU A 12 9.57 -1.32 -17.70
N GLN A 13 9.87 -0.07 -17.31
CA GLN A 13 11.23 0.48 -17.28
C GLN A 13 12.11 -0.30 -16.30
N CYS A 14 11.61 -0.58 -15.09
CA CYS A 14 12.29 -1.43 -14.12
C CYS A 14 12.66 -2.78 -14.73
N ILE A 15 11.69 -3.49 -15.31
CA ILE A 15 11.88 -4.82 -15.89
C ILE A 15 12.89 -4.78 -17.04
N ASN A 16 12.85 -3.76 -17.90
CA ASN A 16 13.77 -3.62 -19.03
C ASN A 16 15.22 -3.36 -18.62
N ASP A 17 15.45 -2.78 -17.44
CA ASP A 17 16.81 -2.55 -16.91
C ASP A 17 17.42 -3.81 -16.27
N LEU A 18 16.64 -4.88 -16.08
CA LEU A 18 17.11 -6.11 -15.45
C LEU A 18 17.84 -7.04 -16.44
N PRO A 19 18.95 -7.69 -16.03
CA PRO A 19 19.63 -8.70 -16.83
C PRO A 19 18.88 -10.05 -16.78
N LEU A 20 17.76 -10.16 -17.51
CA LEU A 20 16.80 -11.28 -17.43
C LEU A 20 17.16 -12.53 -18.26
N ALA A 21 18.15 -12.45 -19.15
CA ALA A 21 18.53 -13.58 -20.00
C ALA A 21 18.93 -14.81 -19.16
N GLY A 22 18.20 -15.91 -19.33
CA GLY A 22 18.44 -17.16 -18.59
C GLY A 22 17.88 -17.18 -17.16
N LYS A 23 17.19 -16.13 -16.72
CA LYS A 23 16.74 -15.93 -15.33
C LYS A 23 15.38 -16.53 -15.04
N THR A 24 15.20 -16.93 -13.78
CA THR A 24 13.91 -17.38 -13.24
C THR A 24 13.28 -16.27 -12.40
N VAL A 25 12.03 -15.95 -12.69
CA VAL A 25 11.23 -14.95 -11.99
C VAL A 25 10.08 -15.64 -11.26
N VAL A 26 9.85 -15.27 -10.01
CA VAL A 26 8.60 -15.57 -9.30
C VAL A 26 7.80 -14.29 -9.18
N GLU A 27 6.51 -14.37 -9.49
CA GLU A 27 5.56 -13.28 -9.27
C GLU A 27 4.49 -13.73 -8.28
N ILE A 28 4.18 -12.88 -7.29
CA ILE A 28 3.06 -13.08 -6.36
C ILE A 28 1.97 -12.08 -6.74
N GLY A 29 0.77 -12.59 -7.05
CA GLY A 29 -0.34 -11.80 -7.56
C GLY A 29 -0.31 -11.66 -9.08
N THR A 30 -0.66 -12.73 -9.81
CA THR A 30 -0.68 -12.71 -11.28
C THR A 30 -1.61 -11.64 -11.85
N GLY A 31 -2.78 -11.45 -11.22
CA GLY A 31 -3.80 -10.57 -11.77
C GLY A 31 -4.17 -10.99 -13.20
N THR A 32 -4.01 -10.08 -14.15
CA THR A 32 -4.27 -10.38 -15.58
C THR A 32 -3.09 -11.03 -16.32
N GLY A 33 -1.94 -11.19 -15.66
CA GLY A 33 -0.70 -11.70 -16.27
C GLY A 33 0.14 -10.63 -16.97
N LEU A 34 -0.24 -9.36 -16.91
CA LEU A 34 0.48 -8.26 -17.59
C LEU A 34 1.96 -8.20 -17.19
N ILE A 35 2.28 -8.26 -15.90
CA ILE A 35 3.67 -8.16 -15.43
C ILE A 35 4.45 -9.43 -15.80
N ALA A 36 3.88 -10.63 -15.65
CA ALA A 36 4.49 -11.87 -16.17
C ALA A 36 4.85 -11.76 -17.66
N LEU A 37 3.95 -11.19 -18.47
CA LEU A 37 4.18 -10.93 -19.89
C LEU A 37 5.30 -9.90 -20.11
N MET A 38 5.37 -8.84 -19.30
CA MET A 38 6.49 -7.87 -19.36
C MET A 38 7.84 -8.57 -19.10
N PHE A 39 7.94 -9.41 -18.08
CA PHE A 39 9.15 -10.20 -17.81
C PHE A 39 9.51 -11.16 -18.94
N ALA A 40 8.52 -11.87 -19.50
CA ALA A 40 8.74 -12.81 -20.59
C ALA A 40 9.23 -12.11 -21.86
N ARG A 41 8.62 -10.96 -22.20
CA ARG A 41 9.02 -10.09 -23.32
C ARG A 41 10.42 -9.51 -23.12
N ALA A 42 10.78 -9.14 -21.90
CA ALA A 42 12.12 -8.67 -21.56
C ALA A 42 13.18 -9.78 -21.51
N GLY A 43 12.80 -11.04 -21.77
CA GLY A 43 13.74 -12.14 -22.00
C GLY A 43 13.98 -13.06 -20.80
N ALA A 44 13.14 -12.98 -19.75
CA ALA A 44 13.16 -13.97 -18.67
C ALA A 44 12.95 -15.38 -19.23
N LYS A 45 13.74 -16.35 -18.74
CA LYS A 45 13.69 -17.73 -19.24
C LYS A 45 12.46 -18.48 -18.73
N ARG A 46 12.11 -18.24 -17.46
CA ARG A 46 11.01 -18.91 -16.78
C ARG A 46 10.36 -17.95 -15.81
N ILE A 47 9.04 -17.86 -15.86
CA ILE A 47 8.22 -17.08 -14.95
C ILE A 47 7.25 -18.05 -14.29
N VAL A 48 7.24 -18.07 -12.96
CA VAL A 48 6.23 -18.80 -12.17
C VAL A 48 5.45 -17.76 -11.39
N THR A 49 4.16 -17.64 -11.65
CA THR A 49 3.29 -16.63 -11.04
C THR A 49 2.16 -17.31 -10.28
N CYS A 50 1.72 -16.75 -9.15
CA CYS A 50 0.58 -17.29 -8.40
C CYS A 50 -0.57 -16.31 -8.24
N GLU A 51 -1.79 -16.85 -8.31
CA GLU A 51 -3.05 -16.12 -8.18
C GLU A 51 -4.05 -16.94 -7.38
N MET A 52 -4.62 -16.35 -6.33
CA MET A 52 -5.55 -17.03 -5.44
C MET A 52 -6.99 -17.04 -5.99
N ASN A 53 -7.33 -16.07 -6.85
CA ASN A 53 -8.65 -15.95 -7.44
C ASN A 53 -8.75 -16.79 -8.71
N HIS A 54 -9.51 -17.89 -8.64
CA HIS A 54 -9.74 -18.81 -9.77
C HIS A 54 -10.16 -18.09 -11.06
N ASN A 55 -11.15 -17.19 -10.99
CA ASN A 55 -11.66 -16.50 -12.17
C ASN A 55 -10.60 -15.59 -12.80
N LEU A 56 -9.75 -14.96 -11.97
CA LEU A 56 -8.69 -14.08 -12.45
C LEU A 56 -7.52 -14.91 -13.04
N ALA A 57 -7.19 -16.05 -12.43
CA ALA A 57 -6.24 -17.01 -12.98
C ALA A 57 -6.69 -17.56 -14.35
N ASP A 58 -7.99 -17.84 -14.52
CA ASP A 58 -8.58 -18.22 -15.82
C ASP A 58 -8.39 -17.14 -16.87
N VAL A 59 -8.67 -15.88 -16.53
CA VAL A 59 -8.47 -14.73 -17.41
C VAL A 59 -7.00 -14.59 -17.79
N ALA A 60 -6.08 -14.68 -16.82
CA ALA A 60 -4.64 -14.60 -17.08
C ALA A 60 -4.17 -15.72 -18.00
N ARG A 61 -4.63 -16.96 -17.79
CA ARG A 61 -4.33 -18.11 -18.67
C ARG A 61 -4.76 -17.82 -20.11
N HIS A 62 -6.00 -17.34 -20.30
CA HIS A 62 -6.49 -17.01 -21.64
C HIS A 62 -5.66 -15.92 -22.33
N ILE A 63 -5.30 -14.86 -21.60
CA ILE A 63 -4.45 -13.79 -22.13
C ILE A 63 -3.08 -14.33 -22.51
N ILE A 64 -2.41 -15.06 -21.61
CA ILE A 64 -1.06 -15.58 -21.84
C ILE A 64 -1.00 -16.57 -23.00
N GLU A 65 -1.97 -17.49 -23.09
CA GLU A 65 -2.09 -18.47 -24.18
C GLU A 65 -2.23 -17.80 -25.56
N SER A 66 -2.78 -16.59 -25.61
CA SER A 66 -2.89 -15.81 -26.86
C SER A 66 -1.58 -15.16 -27.31
N THR A 67 -0.51 -15.29 -26.54
CA THR A 67 0.81 -14.69 -26.82
C THR A 67 1.86 -15.72 -27.20
N GLU A 68 2.97 -15.24 -27.77
CA GLU A 68 4.17 -16.05 -28.06
C GLU A 68 4.99 -16.43 -26.81
N TYR A 69 4.57 -16.00 -25.61
CA TYR A 69 5.29 -16.22 -24.34
C TYR A 69 4.72 -17.35 -23.48
N ASN A 70 3.67 -18.03 -23.95
CA ASN A 70 2.93 -19.03 -23.17
C ASN A 70 3.81 -20.19 -22.66
N ASP A 71 4.89 -20.51 -23.36
CA ASP A 71 5.82 -21.59 -23.00
C ASP A 71 6.75 -21.21 -21.83
N ARG A 72 6.81 -19.92 -21.45
CA ARG A 72 7.69 -19.41 -20.40
C ARG A 72 6.99 -19.12 -19.09
N ILE A 73 5.66 -18.96 -19.11
CA ILE A 73 4.88 -18.51 -17.95
C ILE A 73 4.05 -19.68 -17.42
N THR A 74 4.24 -20.01 -16.14
CA THR A 74 3.42 -20.99 -15.42
C THR A 74 2.58 -20.27 -14.38
N ILE A 75 1.26 -20.40 -14.46
CA ILE A 75 0.33 -19.88 -13.44
C ILE A 75 0.02 -20.97 -12.42
N ILE A 76 0.19 -20.65 -11.14
CA ILE A 76 -0.19 -21.47 -10.00
C ILE A 76 -1.46 -20.86 -9.37
N GLU A 77 -2.56 -21.61 -9.39
CA GLU A 77 -3.83 -21.15 -8.83
C GLU A 77 -3.90 -21.39 -7.31
N ARG A 78 -3.11 -20.64 -6.56
CA ARG A 78 -2.98 -20.64 -5.10
C ARG A 78 -2.55 -19.26 -4.63
N ASN A 79 -2.82 -18.91 -3.38
CA ASN A 79 -2.05 -17.85 -2.71
C ASN A 79 -0.58 -18.29 -2.53
N SER A 80 0.32 -17.34 -2.24
CA SER A 80 1.75 -17.63 -2.08
C SER A 80 2.04 -18.66 -0.98
N SER A 81 1.35 -18.58 0.16
CA SER A 81 1.58 -19.47 1.30
C SER A 81 1.31 -20.93 0.95
N ASP A 82 0.15 -21.20 0.34
CA ASP A 82 -0.23 -22.54 -0.09
C ASP A 82 0.66 -23.04 -1.23
N ALA A 83 0.98 -22.17 -2.21
CA ALA A 83 1.88 -22.52 -3.30
C ALA A 83 3.28 -22.92 -2.81
N ILE A 84 3.79 -22.26 -1.76
CA ILE A 84 5.05 -22.61 -1.11
C ILE A 84 4.92 -23.93 -0.34
N ALA A 85 3.85 -24.10 0.45
CA ALA A 85 3.63 -25.30 1.25
C ALA A 85 3.49 -26.57 0.38
N GLU A 86 2.87 -26.44 -0.80
CA GLU A 86 2.73 -27.50 -1.80
C GLU A 86 4.00 -27.70 -2.66
N GLY A 87 5.03 -26.85 -2.51
CA GLY A 87 6.28 -26.93 -3.26
C GLY A 87 6.14 -26.53 -4.74
N LEU A 88 5.15 -25.69 -5.07
CA LEU A 88 4.84 -25.27 -6.43
C LEU A 88 5.63 -24.02 -6.86
N LEU A 89 6.01 -23.16 -5.92
CA LEU A 89 6.91 -22.03 -6.20
C LEU A 89 8.38 -22.46 -6.09
N PRO A 90 9.25 -22.03 -7.04
CA PRO A 90 10.66 -22.34 -6.98
C PRO A 90 11.34 -21.60 -5.82
N THR A 91 12.32 -22.26 -5.20
CA THR A 91 13.20 -21.65 -4.20
C THR A 91 14.41 -21.00 -4.87
N ALA A 92 14.91 -19.94 -4.24
CA ALA A 92 16.00 -19.09 -4.71
C ALA A 92 15.88 -18.64 -6.19
N PRO A 93 14.72 -18.07 -6.63
CA PRO A 93 14.63 -17.49 -7.97
C PRO A 93 15.61 -16.30 -8.09
N ASP A 94 15.96 -15.92 -9.32
CA ASP A 94 16.81 -14.75 -9.54
C ASP A 94 16.06 -13.46 -9.13
N TYR A 95 14.77 -13.39 -9.45
CA TYR A 95 13.91 -12.26 -9.13
C TYR A 95 12.60 -12.72 -8.49
N ILE A 96 12.11 -11.95 -7.53
CA ILE A 96 10.73 -12.03 -7.04
C ILE A 96 10.07 -10.67 -7.28
N PHE A 97 8.88 -10.66 -7.86
CA PHE A 97 8.08 -9.47 -8.06
C PHE A 97 6.73 -9.60 -7.34
N THR A 98 6.25 -8.52 -6.73
CA THR A 98 4.87 -8.42 -6.28
C THR A 98 4.37 -6.98 -6.39
N GLU A 99 3.08 -6.83 -6.68
CA GLU A 99 2.36 -5.56 -6.54
C GLU A 99 1.07 -5.77 -5.73
N THR A 100 1.14 -6.57 -4.67
CA THR A 100 0.03 -6.79 -3.74
C THR A 100 0.05 -5.73 -2.63
N VAL A 101 -0.39 -4.52 -2.97
CA VAL A 101 -0.48 -3.39 -2.04
C VAL A 101 -1.76 -2.60 -2.29
N ASP A 102 -2.39 -2.16 -1.21
CA ASP A 102 -3.60 -1.34 -1.25
C ASP A 102 -3.29 0.15 -0.95
N CYS A 103 -4.32 0.98 -0.82
CA CYS A 103 -4.16 2.40 -0.46
C CYS A 103 -3.42 2.63 0.87
N GLY A 104 -3.50 1.70 1.82
CA GLY A 104 -2.79 1.72 3.10
C GLY A 104 -1.49 0.90 3.11
N VAL A 105 -1.03 0.41 1.94
CA VAL A 105 0.11 -0.51 1.74
C VAL A 105 -0.12 -1.93 2.28
N VAL A 106 -0.71 -2.08 3.46
CA VAL A 106 -0.75 -3.35 4.21
C VAL A 106 -1.99 -4.20 3.96
N GLY A 107 -3.06 -3.65 3.40
CA GLY A 107 -4.39 -4.27 3.31
C GLY A 107 -4.50 -5.48 2.38
N GLU A 108 -3.48 -5.71 1.56
CA GLU A 108 -3.34 -6.90 0.70
C GLU A 108 -2.31 -7.90 1.26
N SER A 109 -2.31 -8.07 2.58
CA SER A 109 -1.48 -9.07 3.28
C SER A 109 0.03 -8.87 3.07
N PHE A 110 0.49 -7.62 3.15
CA PHE A 110 1.89 -7.26 2.91
C PHE A 110 2.85 -8.09 3.77
N PHE A 111 2.54 -8.27 5.06
CA PHE A 111 3.42 -8.96 6.01
C PHE A 111 3.47 -10.47 5.79
N GLU A 112 2.34 -11.10 5.45
CA GLU A 112 2.29 -12.51 5.09
C GLU A 112 3.08 -12.77 3.81
N ILE A 113 2.91 -11.90 2.79
CA ILE A 113 3.64 -12.00 1.53
C ILE A 113 5.13 -11.74 1.76
N ALA A 114 5.52 -10.79 2.61
CA ALA A 114 6.91 -10.61 3.01
C ALA A 114 7.50 -11.86 3.66
N ALA A 115 6.76 -12.52 4.56
CA ALA A 115 7.18 -13.77 5.19
C ALA A 115 7.33 -14.90 4.16
N ASP A 116 6.43 -14.99 3.19
CA ASP A 116 6.51 -15.97 2.10
C ASP A 116 7.71 -15.73 1.18
N ILE A 117 7.95 -14.47 0.80
CA ILE A 117 9.12 -14.06 0.02
C ILE A 117 10.41 -14.48 0.75
N GLN A 118 10.49 -14.27 2.07
CA GLN A 118 11.66 -14.66 2.87
C GLN A 118 11.90 -16.18 2.89
N LYS A 119 10.86 -17.02 2.77
CA LYS A 119 11.00 -18.48 2.71
C LYS A 119 11.61 -18.95 1.39
N ILE A 120 11.28 -18.30 0.28
CA ILE A 120 11.73 -18.71 -1.06
C ILE A 120 12.93 -17.91 -1.57
N ALA A 121 13.24 -16.74 -1.01
CA ALA A 121 14.38 -15.94 -1.44
C ALA A 121 15.72 -16.61 -1.10
N GLY A 122 16.64 -16.61 -2.05
CA GLY A 122 18.04 -16.98 -1.85
C GLY A 122 18.94 -15.76 -1.62
N PRO A 123 20.23 -15.96 -1.27
CA PRO A 123 21.16 -14.87 -0.98
C PRO A 123 21.41 -13.87 -2.11
N ARG A 124 21.04 -14.24 -3.36
CA ARG A 124 21.19 -13.42 -4.56
C ARG A 124 19.86 -13.04 -5.20
N THR A 125 18.74 -13.44 -4.59
CA THR A 125 17.41 -13.10 -5.09
C THR A 125 17.18 -11.60 -4.94
N ILE A 126 16.79 -10.95 -6.02
CA ILE A 126 16.39 -9.54 -6.01
C ILE A 126 14.87 -9.49 -5.88
N VAL A 127 14.35 -8.76 -4.89
CA VAL A 127 12.92 -8.58 -4.69
C VAL A 127 12.52 -7.18 -5.17
N LEU A 128 11.46 -7.12 -5.97
CA LEU A 128 10.90 -5.89 -6.53
C LEU A 128 9.40 -5.79 -6.19
N PRO A 129 8.88 -4.58 -5.88
CA PRO A 129 9.62 -3.33 -5.70
C PRO A 129 10.61 -3.41 -4.54
N GLY A 130 11.70 -2.62 -4.62
CA GLY A 130 12.77 -2.64 -3.63
C GLY A 130 12.32 -2.11 -2.26
N GLN A 131 11.36 -1.18 -2.28
CA GLN A 131 10.69 -0.67 -1.09
C GLN A 131 9.37 0.02 -1.44
N VAL A 132 8.48 0.09 -0.46
CA VAL A 132 7.32 0.98 -0.45
C VAL A 132 7.49 1.96 0.70
N ARG A 133 7.25 3.24 0.46
CA ARG A 133 7.28 4.30 1.48
C ARG A 133 5.87 4.85 1.63
N GLN A 134 5.33 4.83 2.84
CA GLN A 134 4.08 5.50 3.16
C GLN A 134 4.39 6.91 3.63
N ILE A 135 3.91 7.89 2.86
CA ILE A 135 4.01 9.31 3.17
C ILE A 135 2.64 9.77 3.66
N GLY A 136 2.58 10.72 4.59
CA GLY A 136 1.31 11.28 4.98
C GLY A 136 1.43 12.59 5.74
N MET A 137 0.27 13.18 5.99
CA MET A 137 0.10 14.45 6.68
C MET A 137 -1.15 14.41 7.56
N VAL A 138 -1.11 15.12 8.68
CA VAL A 138 -2.30 15.32 9.51
C VAL A 138 -3.20 16.33 8.82
N VAL A 139 -4.50 16.03 8.74
CA VAL A 139 -5.49 16.89 8.07
C VAL A 139 -6.68 17.19 8.97
N GLU A 140 -7.28 18.34 8.75
CA GLU A 140 -8.64 18.68 9.19
C GLU A 140 -9.60 18.47 8.02
N SER A 141 -10.65 17.67 8.21
CA SER A 141 -11.74 17.52 7.24
C SER A 141 -12.97 16.88 7.89
N GLN A 142 -14.05 17.66 8.01
CA GLN A 142 -15.34 17.12 8.43
C GLN A 142 -15.91 16.17 7.37
N GLN A 143 -15.77 16.50 6.09
CA GLN A 143 -16.31 15.67 5.01
C GLN A 143 -15.71 14.25 5.00
N LEU A 144 -14.43 14.10 5.33
CA LEU A 144 -13.79 12.78 5.45
C LEU A 144 -14.23 12.04 6.71
N LEU A 145 -14.46 12.74 7.83
CA LEU A 145 -15.03 12.12 9.04
C LEU A 145 -16.46 11.62 8.79
N ASP A 146 -17.28 12.39 8.07
CA ASP A 146 -18.68 12.06 7.76
C ASP A 146 -18.81 10.77 6.91
N LEU A 147 -17.73 10.31 6.25
CA LEU A 147 -17.70 9.04 5.53
C LEU A 147 -17.65 7.81 6.45
N ASN A 148 -17.24 8.00 7.70
CA ASN A 148 -16.93 6.91 8.63
C ASN A 148 -17.49 7.11 10.04
N SER A 149 -18.11 8.26 10.33
CA SER A 149 -18.74 8.56 11.62
C SER A 149 -20.01 9.39 11.46
N VAL A 150 -20.91 9.28 12.43
CA VAL A 150 -22.19 10.01 12.50
C VAL A 150 -22.59 10.23 13.96
N ASP A 151 -23.26 11.35 14.25
CA ASP A 151 -23.81 11.63 15.59
C ASP A 151 -25.29 11.99 15.50
N ASP A 152 -25.67 13.28 15.60
CA ASP A 152 -27.07 13.69 15.47
C ASP A 152 -27.49 13.80 14.00
N VAL A 153 -28.55 13.06 13.64
CA VAL A 153 -29.20 13.17 12.34
C VAL A 153 -30.68 13.45 12.55
N CYS A 154 -31.13 14.62 12.08
CA CYS A 154 -32.52 15.05 12.21
C CYS A 154 -33.04 15.10 13.66
N GLY A 155 -32.17 15.38 14.65
CA GLY A 155 -32.52 15.42 16.07
C GLY A 155 -32.52 14.06 16.77
N PHE A 156 -31.99 13.02 16.11
CA PHE A 156 -31.81 11.69 16.68
C PHE A 156 -30.33 11.40 16.86
N ASP A 157 -29.93 11.03 18.07
CA ASP A 157 -28.59 10.55 18.36
C ASP A 157 -28.37 9.15 17.76
N LEU A 158 -27.55 9.07 16.72
CA LEU A 158 -27.14 7.85 16.03
C LEU A 158 -25.68 7.47 16.31
N SER A 159 -25.03 8.12 17.28
CA SER A 159 -23.61 7.91 17.60
C SER A 159 -23.23 6.47 17.95
N VAL A 160 -24.21 5.64 18.34
CA VAL A 160 -24.03 4.19 18.54
C VAL A 160 -23.53 3.47 17.28
N LEU A 161 -23.81 4.00 16.08
CA LEU A 161 -23.33 3.45 14.82
C LEU A 161 -21.80 3.55 14.68
N ASN A 162 -21.15 4.47 15.40
CA ASN A 162 -19.70 4.63 15.37
C ASN A 162 -18.95 3.40 15.95
N ALA A 163 -19.66 2.46 16.59
CA ALA A 163 -19.12 1.15 16.95
C ALA A 163 -18.76 0.28 15.72
N PHE A 164 -19.28 0.62 14.54
CA PHE A 164 -19.02 -0.06 13.26
C PHE A 164 -18.10 0.75 12.33
N SER A 165 -17.56 1.87 12.79
CA SER A 165 -16.59 2.69 12.04
C SER A 165 -15.32 1.90 11.75
N THR A 166 -14.69 2.19 10.62
CA THR A 166 -13.38 1.63 10.24
C THR A 166 -12.28 2.31 11.05
N PRO A 167 -11.53 1.60 11.91
CA PRO A 167 -10.58 2.21 12.83
C PRO A 167 -9.14 2.32 12.28
N THR A 168 -8.83 1.63 11.18
CA THR A 168 -7.51 1.61 10.56
C THR A 168 -7.43 2.71 9.50
N TYR A 169 -7.99 2.45 8.33
CA TYR A 169 -8.06 3.39 7.21
C TYR A 169 -9.10 2.93 6.17
N PHE A 170 -9.44 3.85 5.27
CA PHE A 170 -10.27 3.55 4.10
C PHE A 170 -9.83 4.38 2.89
N PRO A 171 -10.10 3.90 1.66
CA PRO A 171 -9.70 4.59 0.44
C PRO A 171 -10.50 5.86 0.21
N VAL A 172 -9.81 6.95 -0.15
CA VAL A 172 -10.43 8.25 -0.45
C VAL A 172 -9.91 8.84 -1.76
N HIS A 173 -10.85 9.29 -2.60
CA HIS A 173 -10.56 10.21 -3.70
C HIS A 173 -10.45 11.61 -3.12
N GLU A 174 -9.25 11.99 -2.70
CA GLU A 174 -9.00 13.22 -1.96
C GLU A 174 -9.48 14.48 -2.70
N GLN A 175 -9.49 14.45 -4.04
CA GLN A 175 -9.95 15.57 -4.87
C GLN A 175 -11.46 15.85 -4.76
N LEU A 176 -12.25 14.93 -4.20
CA LEU A 176 -13.69 15.09 -4.03
C LEU A 176 -14.07 15.73 -2.68
N TYR A 177 -13.11 15.94 -1.78
CA TYR A 177 -13.38 16.38 -0.42
C TYR A 177 -12.51 17.57 -0.05
N ASP A 178 -13.09 18.52 0.69
CA ASP A 178 -12.34 19.63 1.25
C ASP A 178 -11.54 19.17 2.47
N TYR A 179 -10.26 19.51 2.50
CA TYR A 179 -9.40 19.27 3.65
C TYR A 179 -8.35 20.37 3.78
N LYS A 180 -7.88 20.56 5.02
CA LYS A 180 -6.78 21.47 5.35
C LYS A 180 -5.62 20.67 5.90
N ALA A 181 -4.44 20.80 5.29
CA ALA A 181 -3.22 20.22 5.83
C ALA A 181 -2.80 20.95 7.12
N LEU A 182 -2.63 20.19 8.20
CA LEU A 182 -2.15 20.71 9.49
C LEU A 182 -0.65 20.48 9.67
N THR A 183 -0.05 19.56 8.92
CA THR A 183 1.40 19.31 8.86
C THR A 183 1.89 19.34 7.42
N GLU A 184 3.19 19.56 7.23
CA GLU A 184 3.86 19.16 5.99
C GLU A 184 3.84 17.62 5.84
N PRO A 185 3.95 17.09 4.61
CA PRO A 185 4.13 15.66 4.37
C PRO A 185 5.37 15.09 5.08
N ALA A 186 5.22 13.94 5.73
CA ALA A 186 6.29 13.22 6.37
C ALA A 186 6.30 11.74 5.96
N LEU A 187 7.49 11.13 5.93
CA LEU A 187 7.64 9.69 5.79
C LEU A 187 7.12 9.02 7.07
N LEU A 188 5.97 8.36 6.99
CA LEU A 188 5.34 7.67 8.13
C LEU A 188 5.97 6.30 8.36
N ARG A 189 6.18 5.52 7.29
CA ARG A 189 6.71 4.16 7.38
C ARG A 189 7.41 3.72 6.10
N GLN A 190 8.41 2.84 6.24
CA GLN A 190 9.06 2.15 5.13
C GLN A 190 8.78 0.66 5.21
N TYR A 191 8.57 0.05 4.06
CA TYR A 191 8.23 -1.36 3.94
C TYR A 191 9.21 -2.04 2.98
N LYS A 192 9.78 -3.17 3.43
CA LYS A 192 10.71 -4.00 2.65
C LYS A 192 10.42 -5.47 2.88
N TYR A 193 10.25 -6.23 1.79
CA TYR A 193 9.87 -7.64 1.88
C TYR A 193 10.93 -8.54 2.56
N LEU A 194 12.23 -8.30 2.33
CA LEU A 194 13.30 -9.13 2.90
C LEU A 194 13.76 -8.69 4.30
N SER A 195 13.61 -7.41 4.64
CA SER A 195 14.15 -6.82 5.85
C SER A 195 13.29 -5.64 6.31
N ASN A 196 12.03 -5.96 6.64
CA ASN A 196 11.07 -4.94 7.02
C ASN A 196 11.54 -4.21 8.30
N PRO A 197 11.73 -2.88 8.26
CA PRO A 197 12.13 -2.14 9.45
C PRO A 197 10.98 -2.11 10.47
N PRO A 198 11.28 -2.00 11.78
CA PRO A 198 10.28 -1.69 12.78
C PRO A 198 9.52 -0.41 12.44
N ALA A 199 8.24 -0.34 12.80
CA ALA A 199 7.44 0.86 12.64
C ALA A 199 8.11 2.04 13.40
N PRO A 200 8.47 3.14 12.72
CA PRO A 200 9.07 4.28 13.40
C PRO A 200 8.01 5.09 14.15
N THR A 201 8.45 5.83 15.16
CA THR A 201 7.68 6.96 15.69
C THR A 201 8.16 8.23 15.02
N VAL A 202 7.25 8.93 14.35
CA VAL A 202 7.52 10.20 13.66
C VAL A 202 6.82 11.33 14.39
N THR A 203 7.34 12.55 14.27
CA THR A 203 6.84 13.69 15.05
C THR A 203 6.72 14.93 14.16
N PRO A 204 5.78 14.96 13.20
CA PRO A 204 5.57 16.15 12.37
C PRO A 204 5.10 17.34 13.23
N ALA A 205 5.62 18.52 12.90
CA ALA A 205 5.21 19.77 13.51
C ALA A 205 3.91 20.26 12.86
N ILE A 206 2.98 20.72 13.70
CA ILE A 206 1.77 21.40 13.25
C ILE A 206 2.16 22.78 12.72
N VAL A 207 1.79 23.06 11.47
CA VAL A 207 2.07 24.33 10.78
C VAL A 207 0.84 25.22 10.68
N ASN A 208 -0.36 24.66 10.82
CA ASN A 208 -1.63 25.38 10.81
C ASN A 208 -2.49 24.97 12.01
N ASP A 209 -3.11 25.94 12.69
CA ASP A 209 -4.13 25.68 13.69
C ASP A 209 -5.30 24.91 13.07
N GLY A 210 -5.89 23.96 13.79
CA GLY A 210 -7.03 23.23 13.28
C GLY A 210 -7.44 22.02 14.10
N LEU A 211 -8.52 21.36 13.67
CA LEU A 211 -9.06 20.16 14.27
C LEU A 211 -8.53 18.93 13.52
N ALA A 212 -7.45 18.34 14.03
CA ALA A 212 -6.81 17.17 13.46
C ALA A 212 -7.80 15.99 13.45
N SER A 213 -8.32 15.68 12.27
CA SER A 213 -9.37 14.68 12.04
C SER A 213 -8.79 13.28 11.80
N GLY A 214 -7.57 13.24 11.26
CA GLY A 214 -6.87 12.00 10.93
C GLY A 214 -5.63 12.27 10.10
N ILE A 215 -5.06 11.21 9.53
CA ILE A 215 -3.90 11.27 8.64
C ILE A 215 -4.35 10.94 7.22
N MET A 216 -4.06 11.82 6.27
CA MET A 216 -4.11 11.51 4.84
C MET A 216 -2.77 10.92 4.43
N SER A 217 -2.75 9.71 3.90
CA SER A 217 -1.52 9.03 3.46
C SER A 217 -1.61 8.53 2.03
N TRP A 218 -0.44 8.38 1.41
CA TRP A 218 -0.22 7.85 0.07
C TRP A 218 1.10 7.08 0.05
N MET A 219 1.40 6.47 -1.09
CA MET A 219 2.58 5.62 -1.25
C MET A 219 3.53 6.17 -2.30
N GLU A 220 4.81 5.95 -2.04
CA GLU A 220 5.85 5.97 -3.05
C GLU A 220 6.42 4.55 -3.19
N ILE A 221 6.44 4.01 -4.41
CA ILE A 221 6.96 2.67 -4.69
C ILE A 221 8.22 2.80 -5.53
N ASP A 222 9.30 2.19 -5.05
CA ASP A 222 10.57 2.13 -5.77
C ASP A 222 10.69 0.82 -6.56
N PHE A 223 10.41 0.90 -7.86
CA PHE A 223 10.64 -0.21 -8.80
C PHE A 223 12.10 -0.20 -9.29
N GLY A 224 13.04 -0.41 -8.37
CA GLY A 224 14.47 -0.57 -8.72
C GLY A 224 15.11 0.68 -9.34
N GLY A 225 14.77 1.86 -8.85
CA GLY A 225 15.20 3.16 -9.36
C GLY A 225 14.11 3.94 -10.09
N HIS A 226 12.99 3.29 -10.44
CA HIS A 226 11.84 3.91 -11.10
C HIS A 226 10.74 4.19 -10.07
N LEU A 227 10.65 5.44 -9.62
CA LEU A 227 9.72 5.86 -8.57
C LEU A 227 8.30 6.06 -9.12
N PHE A 228 7.34 5.40 -8.50
CA PHE A 228 5.93 5.71 -8.61
C PHE A 228 5.46 6.43 -7.35
N SER A 229 4.57 7.41 -7.47
CA SER A 229 3.91 8.07 -6.34
C SER A 229 2.47 8.43 -6.72
N ASN A 230 1.55 8.19 -5.79
CA ASN A 230 0.16 8.64 -5.87
C ASN A 230 -0.13 9.79 -4.90
N GLU A 231 0.81 10.72 -4.73
CA GLU A 231 0.63 11.92 -3.89
C GLU A 231 -0.66 12.72 -4.20
N PRO A 232 -1.17 13.51 -3.25
CA PRO A 232 -2.36 14.33 -3.47
C PRO A 232 -2.29 15.16 -4.76
N GLY A 233 -3.37 15.17 -5.53
CA GLY A 233 -3.43 15.84 -6.82
C GLY A 233 -3.01 14.98 -8.01
N ILE A 234 -2.37 13.82 -7.77
CA ILE A 234 -2.07 12.84 -8.81
C ILE A 234 -3.22 11.85 -8.98
N THR A 235 -3.69 11.73 -10.22
CA THR A 235 -4.62 10.66 -10.63
C THR A 235 -3.89 9.33 -10.75
N SER A 236 -4.39 8.32 -10.04
CA SER A 236 -3.90 6.95 -9.96
C SER A 236 -5.08 6.03 -9.69
N HIS A 237 -4.96 4.75 -10.02
CA HIS A 237 -5.96 3.76 -9.60
C HIS A 237 -5.91 3.47 -8.10
N TRP A 238 -4.77 3.72 -7.44
CA TRP A 238 -4.70 3.70 -5.98
C TRP A 238 -5.18 5.03 -5.42
N HIS A 239 -6.23 4.94 -4.62
CA HIS A 239 -6.71 6.06 -3.82
C HIS A 239 -5.73 6.36 -2.69
N LYS A 240 -5.94 7.49 -2.01
CA LYS A 240 -5.23 7.81 -0.78
C LYS A 240 -5.89 7.02 0.34
N ALA A 241 -5.17 6.77 1.42
CA ALA A 241 -5.77 6.22 2.62
C ALA A 241 -6.00 7.35 3.63
N PHE A 242 -7.24 7.50 4.08
CA PHE A 242 -7.55 8.32 5.25
C PHE A 242 -7.59 7.44 6.48
N HIS A 243 -6.77 7.79 7.48
CA HIS A 243 -6.64 7.13 8.76
C HIS A 243 -7.33 7.98 9.82
N PRO A 244 -8.59 7.69 10.18
CA PRO A 244 -9.32 8.50 11.14
C PRO A 244 -8.69 8.39 12.54
N PHE A 245 -8.65 9.50 13.28
CA PHE A 245 -8.40 9.42 14.71
C PHE A 245 -9.66 8.98 15.45
N ASP A 246 -9.50 8.29 16.58
CA ASP A 246 -10.63 7.86 17.42
C ASP A 246 -11.53 9.06 17.79
N LYS A 247 -10.93 10.24 17.99
CA LYS A 247 -11.60 11.53 18.09
C LYS A 247 -10.73 12.62 17.49
N PRO A 248 -11.32 13.66 16.88
CA PRO A 248 -10.55 14.80 16.43
C PRO A 248 -9.85 15.54 17.58
N ILE A 249 -8.68 16.10 17.31
CA ILE A 249 -7.80 16.74 18.29
C ILE A 249 -7.58 18.19 17.85
N GLU A 250 -7.96 19.22 18.62
CA GLU A 250 -7.53 20.58 18.23
C GLU A 250 -6.03 20.69 18.48
N MET A 251 -5.37 21.26 17.50
CA MET A 251 -3.94 21.47 17.46
C MET A 251 -3.66 22.92 17.08
N SER A 252 -2.61 23.49 17.63
CA SER A 252 -2.10 24.82 17.31
C SER A 252 -0.73 24.72 16.64
N ALA A 253 -0.43 25.66 15.76
CA ALA A 253 0.87 25.77 15.12
C ALA A 253 2.01 25.79 16.16
N GLY A 254 3.06 25.02 15.91
CA GLY A 254 4.18 24.81 16.83
C GLY A 254 4.01 23.64 17.80
N GLN A 255 2.81 23.06 17.93
CA GLN A 255 2.65 21.76 18.59
C GLN A 255 3.16 20.62 17.68
N SER A 256 3.32 19.43 18.26
CA SER A 256 3.71 18.23 17.53
C SER A 256 2.90 17.03 17.97
N LEU A 257 2.67 16.12 17.03
CA LEU A 257 1.98 14.84 17.25
C LEU A 257 2.96 13.71 16.98
N GLN A 258 3.17 12.81 17.95
CA GLN A 258 3.85 11.54 17.71
C GLN A 258 2.89 10.60 16.98
N ILE A 259 3.38 9.97 15.93
CA ILE A 259 2.62 9.05 15.08
C ILE A 259 3.45 7.80 14.87
N THR A 260 2.86 6.64 15.10
CA THR A 260 3.41 5.34 14.69
C THR A 260 2.34 4.58 13.91
N MET A 261 2.67 4.14 12.70
CA MET A 261 1.79 3.28 11.90
C MET A 261 2.03 1.82 12.29
N ASP A 262 1.06 1.17 12.93
CA ASP A 262 1.19 -0.25 13.30
C ASP A 262 1.09 -1.18 12.08
N ASP A 263 1.18 -2.49 12.33
CA ASP A 263 1.17 -3.51 11.27
C ASP A 263 -0.21 -3.73 10.66
N ASP A 264 -1.29 -3.28 11.32
CA ASP A 264 -2.65 -3.26 10.77
C ASP A 264 -2.92 -1.95 9.99
N GLY A 265 -1.95 -1.04 9.95
CA GLY A 265 -2.05 0.27 9.33
C GLY A 265 -2.88 1.25 10.15
N LYS A 266 -3.14 1.00 11.44
CA LYS A 266 -3.76 1.97 12.34
C LYS A 266 -2.70 2.97 12.84
N PRO A 267 -3.01 4.27 12.87
CA PRO A 267 -2.14 5.24 13.50
C PRO A 267 -2.28 5.19 15.03
N ILE A 268 -1.16 5.00 15.72
CA ILE A 268 -1.01 5.21 17.16
C ILE A 268 -0.48 6.63 17.34
N CYS A 269 -1.26 7.48 18.01
CA CYS A 269 -0.98 8.90 18.15
C CYS A 269 -0.87 9.32 19.61
N ASP A 270 0.26 9.95 19.95
CA ASP A 270 0.52 10.52 21.27
C ASP A 270 0.91 11.99 21.14
N LEU A 271 0.42 12.85 22.03
CA LEU A 271 0.83 14.26 22.04
C LEU A 271 2.19 14.39 22.73
N VAL A 272 3.08 15.19 22.15
CA VAL A 272 4.36 15.51 22.80
C VAL A 272 4.12 16.63 23.80
N ASP A 273 4.18 16.31 25.10
CA ASP A 273 3.92 17.26 26.18
C ASP A 273 4.88 18.46 26.13
N GLY A 274 4.30 19.64 25.87
CA GLY A 274 4.98 20.95 25.88
C GLY A 274 4.08 22.16 26.13
N ALA A 275 2.75 21.99 26.21
CA ALA A 275 1.85 23.06 26.61
C ALA A 275 0.56 22.48 27.24
N ALA A 276 0.20 23.03 28.39
CA ALA A 276 -0.89 22.59 29.24
C ALA A 276 -2.27 22.64 28.57
N HIS A 277 -3.10 21.67 28.93
CA HIS A 277 -4.55 21.54 28.73
C HIS A 277 -5.05 21.36 27.30
N TYR A 278 -5.60 20.18 27.01
CA TYR A 278 -6.48 20.00 25.87
C TYR A 278 -7.74 19.17 26.19
N LYS A 279 -8.84 19.50 25.51
CA LYS A 279 -10.15 18.84 25.62
C LYS A 279 -10.40 17.97 24.39
N ARG A 280 -10.46 16.65 24.54
CA ARG A 280 -11.06 15.79 23.50
C ARG A 280 -12.48 16.30 23.24
N VAL A 281 -12.77 16.69 22.01
CA VAL A 281 -14.11 17.14 21.62
C VAL A 281 -15.00 15.90 21.58
N ARG A 282 -16.18 15.97 22.20
CA ARG A 282 -17.25 15.02 21.90
C ARG A 282 -17.83 15.48 20.57
N ILE A 283 -17.78 14.59 19.58
CA ILE A 283 -18.69 14.72 18.44
C ILE A 283 -20.12 14.53 18.98
#